data_AF-A0A6M7WPG9-F1
#
_entry.id   AF-A0A6M7WPG9-F1
#
_cell.length_a   1.000
_cell.length_b   1.000
_cell.length_c   1.000
_cell.angle_alpha   90.00
_cell.angle_beta   90.00
_cell.angle_gamma   90.00
#
_symmetry.space_group_name_H-M   'P 1'
#
loop_
_entity.id
_entity.type
_entity.pdbx_description
1 polymer ?
#
loop_
_entity_poly.entity_id
_entity_poly.type
_entity_poly.pdbx_seq_one_letter_code
_entity_poly.pdbx_strand_id
1 'polypeptide(L)'
;MVTTAALPFVLGMVMALLARFALAPPVLSLVSAALLLFFYWDTLGPPVVPPVAASQKLIYLAFAGIVMGLLPDRLLGASLASKLVAAALAAALLWLGWRRLAGGSLDLQMIAALITGLLAIVGAAMLLSLKASPSPPTEEPFLVPAAVLALCLAGAIVSVLGASIVTGQLLGSLAALAGGWCLVQYIAVLRGGSAASWSKGT
;
A
#
# COMPACT_ATOMS: atom_id res chain seq x y z
N MET A 1 -1.42 4.23 22.88
CA MET A 1 -0.28 3.81 22.03
C MET A 1 -0.32 2.32 21.65
N VAL A 2 -0.76 1.39 22.50
CA VAL A 2 -0.99 -0.02 22.10
C VAL A 2 -2.14 -0.17 21.09
N THR A 3 -3.10 0.75 21.09
CA THR A 3 -4.27 0.79 20.20
C THR A 3 -3.94 1.06 18.72
N THR A 4 -2.85 1.76 18.40
CA THR A 4 -2.52 2.18 17.02
C THR A 4 -2.00 1.04 16.14
N ALA A 5 -1.58 -0.10 16.71
CA ALA A 5 -1.17 -1.28 15.95
C ALA A 5 -2.09 -2.48 16.17
N ALA A 6 -2.64 -2.65 17.38
CA ALA A 6 -3.53 -3.76 17.70
C ALA A 6 -4.84 -3.71 16.90
N LEU A 7 -5.47 -2.54 16.79
CA LEU A 7 -6.71 -2.40 16.03
C LEU A 7 -6.50 -2.70 14.53
N PRO A 8 -5.53 -2.10 13.82
CA PRO A 8 -5.27 -2.45 12.43
C PRO A 8 -4.95 -3.93 12.23
N PHE A 9 -4.18 -4.54 13.13
CA PHE A 9 -3.86 -5.97 13.07
C PHE A 9 -5.10 -6.85 13.15
N VAL A 10 -5.98 -6.58 14.12
CA VAL A 10 -7.26 -7.31 14.26
C VAL A 10 -8.16 -7.07 13.05
N LEU A 11 -8.24 -5.84 12.53
CA LEU A 11 -9.01 -5.55 11.32
C LEU A 11 -8.46 -6.30 10.10
N GLY A 12 -7.15 -6.47 9.99
CA GLY A 12 -6.51 -7.29 8.98
C GLY A 12 -6.89 -8.77 9.09
N MET A 13 -6.94 -9.31 10.31
CA MET A 13 -7.42 -10.67 10.56
C MET A 13 -8.89 -10.85 10.16
N VAL A 14 -9.76 -9.91 10.56
CA VAL A 14 -11.19 -9.93 10.23
C VAL A 14 -11.37 -9.86 8.72
N MET A 15 -10.65 -8.98 8.03
CA MET A 15 -10.68 -8.87 6.58
C MET A 15 -10.27 -10.18 5.90
N ALA A 16 -9.22 -10.86 6.39
CA ALA A 16 -8.81 -12.15 5.86
C ALA A 16 -9.82 -13.27 6.10
N LEU A 17 -10.48 -13.29 7.26
CA LEU A 17 -11.58 -14.23 7.53
C LEU A 17 -12.78 -13.96 6.60
N LEU A 18 -13.18 -12.69 6.46
CA LEU A 18 -14.26 -12.29 5.56
C LEU A 18 -13.96 -12.66 4.11
N ALA A 19 -12.71 -12.53 3.67
CA ALA A 19 -12.28 -12.94 2.33
C ALA A 19 -12.44 -14.44 2.07
N ARG A 20 -12.32 -15.26 3.11
CA ARG A 20 -12.47 -16.71 2.98
C ARG A 20 -13.92 -17.18 3.01
N PHE A 21 -14.79 -16.46 3.73
CA PHE A 21 -16.12 -16.97 4.06
C PHE A 21 -17.29 -16.18 3.49
N ALA A 22 -17.11 -14.90 3.15
CA ALA A 22 -18.26 -14.01 2.97
C ALA A 22 -18.14 -12.97 1.84
N LEU A 23 -16.94 -12.44 1.57
CA LEU A 23 -16.79 -11.27 0.70
C LEU A 23 -16.14 -11.60 -0.64
N ALA A 24 -16.75 -11.07 -1.71
CA ALA A 24 -16.17 -11.08 -3.04
C ALA A 24 -14.95 -10.14 -3.13
N PRO A 25 -13.97 -10.42 -4.02
CA PRO A 25 -12.78 -9.59 -4.23
C PRO A 25 -13.00 -8.07 -4.42
N PRO A 26 -14.02 -7.59 -5.16
CA PRO A 26 -14.25 -6.15 -5.28
C PRO A 26 -14.70 -5.51 -3.95
N VAL A 27 -15.47 -6.23 -3.14
CA VAL A 27 -15.91 -5.74 -1.81
C VAL A 27 -14.73 -5.66 -0.85
N LEU A 28 -13.81 -6.64 -0.90
CA LEU A 28 -12.57 -6.59 -0.11
C LEU A 28 -11.68 -5.41 -0.47
N SER A 29 -11.63 -5.05 -1.76
CA SER A 29 -10.88 -3.88 -2.25
C SER A 29 -11.50 -2.58 -1.72
N LEU A 30 -12.83 -2.47 -1.68
CA LEU A 30 -13.54 -1.33 -1.06
C LEU A 30 -13.33 -1.27 0.46
N VAL A 31 -13.37 -2.41 1.15
CA VAL A 31 -13.06 -2.49 2.59
C VAL A 31 -11.62 -2.06 2.85
N SER A 32 -10.65 -2.53 2.05
CA SER A 32 -9.25 -2.13 2.15
C SER A 32 -9.07 -0.62 1.95
N ALA A 33 -9.75 -0.05 0.95
CA ALA A 33 -9.74 1.39 0.69
C ALA A 33 -10.36 2.20 1.84
N ALA A 34 -11.50 1.74 2.38
CA ALA A 34 -12.15 2.37 3.52
C ALA A 34 -11.26 2.35 4.77
N LEU A 35 -10.57 1.22 5.04
CA LEU A 35 -9.64 1.09 6.15
C LEU A 35 -8.43 2.02 5.99
N LEU A 36 -7.88 2.14 4.78
CA LEU A 36 -6.80 3.08 4.49
C LEU A 36 -7.21 4.52 4.79
N LEU A 37 -8.40 4.94 4.33
CA LEU A 37 -8.94 6.28 4.59
C LEU A 37 -9.23 6.49 6.09
N PHE A 38 -9.76 5.47 6.77
CA PHE A 38 -10.00 5.51 8.20
C PHE A 38 -8.69 5.72 8.98
N PHE A 39 -7.63 4.96 8.68
CA PHE A 39 -6.33 5.15 9.34
C PHE A 39 -5.69 6.50 9.01
N TYR A 40 -5.85 7.00 7.78
CA TYR A 40 -5.41 8.35 7.46
C TYR A 40 -6.14 9.37 8.34
N TRP A 41 -7.47 9.29 8.41
CA TRP A 41 -8.27 10.25 9.17
C TRP A 41 -7.96 10.20 10.66
N ASP A 42 -7.79 9.00 11.22
CA ASP A 42 -7.44 8.80 12.63
C ASP A 42 -6.05 9.37 12.98
N THR A 43 -5.09 9.29 12.05
CA THR A 43 -3.70 9.72 12.30
C THR A 43 -3.42 11.19 11.94
N LEU A 44 -3.96 11.67 10.83
CA LEU A 44 -3.63 12.98 10.24
C LEU A 44 -4.82 13.96 10.27
N GLY A 45 -6.03 13.49 10.61
CA GLY A 45 -7.22 14.31 10.65
C GLY A 45 -7.82 14.62 9.26
N PRO A 46 -8.77 15.57 9.20
CA PRO A 46 -9.47 15.90 7.96
C PRO A 46 -8.53 16.52 6.90
N PRO A 47 -8.80 16.31 5.60
CA PRO A 47 -8.03 16.90 4.52
C PRO A 47 -8.11 18.43 4.52
N VAL A 48 -6.97 19.09 4.37
CA VAL A 48 -6.86 20.55 4.29
C VAL A 48 -6.76 20.99 2.83
N VAL A 49 -7.49 22.06 2.48
CA VAL A 49 -7.49 22.67 1.13
C VAL A 49 -7.13 24.17 1.25
N PRO A 50 -6.04 24.65 0.62
CA PRO A 50 -5.06 23.92 -0.20
C PRO A 50 -4.02 23.14 0.64
N PRO A 51 -3.51 22.00 0.14
CA PRO A 51 -2.47 21.24 0.85
C PRO A 51 -1.13 21.98 0.81
N VAL A 52 -0.58 22.30 1.98
CA VAL A 52 0.70 23.00 2.12
C VAL A 52 1.84 22.03 2.46
N ALA A 53 1.57 21.03 3.30
CA ALA A 53 2.56 20.04 3.75
C ALA A 53 2.51 18.74 2.92
N ALA A 54 3.63 18.02 2.86
CA ALA A 54 3.70 16.72 2.17
C ALA A 54 2.74 15.68 2.78
N SER A 55 2.57 15.67 4.10
CA SER A 55 1.63 14.79 4.80
C SER A 55 0.16 15.05 4.42
N GLN A 56 -0.20 16.30 4.13
CA GLN A 56 -1.53 16.67 3.65
C GLN A 56 -1.77 16.22 2.21
N LYS A 57 -0.72 16.01 1.41
CA LYS A 57 -0.83 15.50 0.04
C LYS A 57 -1.13 14.00 -0.01
N LEU A 58 -0.79 13.26 1.05
CA LEU A 58 -0.92 11.80 1.09
C LEU A 58 -2.37 11.33 0.92
N ILE A 59 -3.37 12.03 1.45
CA ILE A 59 -4.78 11.66 1.26
C ILE A 59 -5.23 11.80 -0.20
N TYR A 60 -4.78 12.85 -0.90
CA TYR A 60 -5.10 13.03 -2.31
C TYR A 60 -4.44 11.93 -3.17
N LEU A 61 -3.21 11.56 -2.82
CA LEU A 61 -2.52 10.43 -3.45
C LEU A 61 -3.20 9.10 -3.13
N ALA A 62 -3.69 8.92 -1.90
CA ALA A 62 -4.46 7.75 -1.51
C ALA A 62 -5.77 7.66 -2.30
N PHE A 63 -6.53 8.76 -2.45
CA PHE A 63 -7.73 8.80 -3.28
C PHE A 63 -7.42 8.46 -4.74
N ALA A 64 -6.38 9.06 -5.33
CA ALA A 64 -5.97 8.73 -6.69
C ALA A 64 -5.59 7.24 -6.82
N GLY A 65 -4.86 6.71 -5.84
CA GLY A 65 -4.50 5.30 -5.76
C GLY A 65 -5.70 4.37 -5.63
N ILE A 66 -6.72 4.75 -4.84
CA ILE A 66 -7.98 3.99 -4.70
C ILE A 66 -8.75 4.00 -6.02
N VAL A 67 -8.90 5.16 -6.68
CA VAL A 67 -9.62 5.26 -7.96
C VAL A 67 -8.94 4.40 -9.03
N MET A 68 -7.62 4.52 -9.18
CA MET A 68 -6.83 3.65 -10.07
C MET A 68 -6.92 2.18 -9.65
N GLY A 69 -6.87 1.93 -8.35
CA GLY A 69 -7.03 0.64 -7.69
C GLY A 69 -8.46 0.10 -7.68
N LEU A 70 -9.42 0.75 -8.33
CA LEU A 70 -10.78 0.23 -8.56
C LEU A 70 -11.11 0.13 -10.06
N LEU A 71 -10.26 0.67 -10.95
CA LEU A 71 -10.45 0.52 -12.39
C LEU A 71 -10.46 -0.97 -12.80
N PRO A 72 -11.41 -1.40 -13.65
CA PRO A 72 -11.46 -2.77 -14.14
C PRO A 72 -10.20 -3.17 -14.91
N ASP A 73 -9.59 -4.30 -14.56
CA ASP A 73 -8.40 -4.82 -15.25
C ASP A 73 -8.68 -5.13 -16.75
N ARG A 74 -9.94 -5.37 -17.11
CA ARG A 74 -10.38 -5.54 -18.51
C ARG A 74 -10.11 -4.32 -19.39
N LEU A 75 -10.01 -3.12 -18.82
CA LEU A 75 -9.77 -1.89 -19.57
C LEU A 75 -8.27 -1.62 -19.77
N LEU A 76 -7.40 -2.27 -18.98
CA LEU A 76 -5.97 -1.99 -18.95
C LEU A 76 -5.19 -3.29 -19.10
N GLY A 77 -4.61 -3.54 -20.29
CA GLY A 77 -3.68 -4.65 -20.46
C GLY A 77 -2.51 -4.54 -19.45
N ALA A 78 -2.01 -5.68 -18.95
CA ALA A 78 -1.01 -5.72 -17.87
C ALA A 78 0.21 -4.81 -18.11
N SER A 79 0.69 -4.71 -19.35
CA SER A 79 1.79 -3.81 -19.71
C SER A 79 1.42 -2.32 -19.60
N LEU A 80 0.18 -1.96 -19.95
CA LEU A 80 -0.32 -0.59 -19.83
C LEU A 80 -0.56 -0.23 -18.36
N ALA A 81 -1.13 -1.15 -17.58
CA ALA A 81 -1.33 -0.98 -16.14
C ALA A 81 0.00 -0.75 -15.40
N SER A 82 1.02 -1.57 -15.69
CA SER A 82 2.37 -1.41 -15.11
C SER A 82 2.98 -0.04 -15.43
N LYS A 83 2.90 0.41 -16.69
CA LYS A 83 3.40 1.75 -17.10
C LYS A 83 2.63 2.89 -16.42
N LEU A 84 1.31 2.79 -16.33
CA LEU A 84 0.47 3.79 -15.68
C LEU A 84 0.77 3.89 -14.18
N VAL A 85 0.95 2.76 -13.50
CA VAL A 85 1.31 2.75 -12.08
C VAL A 85 2.71 3.35 -11.87
N ALA A 86 3.68 2.99 -12.71
CA ALA A 86 5.02 3.58 -12.63
C ALA A 86 4.99 5.11 -12.86
N ALA A 87 4.23 5.57 -13.85
CA ALA A 87 4.05 6.99 -14.14
C ALA A 87 3.33 7.73 -12.99
N ALA A 88 2.29 7.13 -12.42
CA ALA A 88 1.55 7.69 -11.29
C ALA A 88 2.43 7.79 -10.03
N LEU A 89 3.24 6.78 -9.74
CA LEU A 89 4.21 6.80 -8.63
C LEU A 89 5.28 7.87 -8.84
N ALA A 90 5.83 7.99 -10.06
CA ALA A 90 6.80 9.03 -10.38
C ALA A 90 6.19 10.43 -10.23
N ALA A 91 4.97 10.65 -10.73
CA ALA A 91 4.25 11.90 -10.58
C ALA A 91 3.95 12.23 -9.11
N ALA A 92 3.58 11.23 -8.31
CA ALA A 92 3.33 11.38 -6.87
C ALA A 92 4.60 11.80 -6.12
N LEU A 93 5.72 11.11 -6.36
CA LEU A 93 7.01 11.44 -5.74
C LEU A 93 7.49 12.84 -6.16
N LEU A 94 7.35 13.18 -7.44
CA LEU A 94 7.68 14.50 -7.95
C LEU A 94 6.82 15.57 -7.29
N TRP A 95 5.51 15.35 -7.15
CA TRP A 95 4.61 16.31 -6.51
C TRP A 95 4.88 16.49 -5.02
N LEU A 96 5.26 15.41 -4.31
CA LEU A 96 5.67 15.46 -2.91
C LEU A 96 6.99 16.25 -2.76
N GLY A 97 7.98 15.99 -3.62
CA GLY A 97 9.33 16.54 -3.55
C GLY A 97 9.56 17.87 -4.27
N TRP A 98 8.61 18.35 -5.08
CA TRP A 98 8.83 19.44 -6.04
C TRP A 98 9.45 20.70 -5.42
N ARG A 99 8.94 21.17 -4.29
CA ARG A 99 9.47 22.38 -3.61
C ARG A 99 10.92 22.22 -3.20
N ARG A 100 11.27 21.01 -2.79
CA ARG A 100 12.59 20.65 -2.29
C ARG A 100 13.58 20.49 -3.45
N LEU A 101 13.12 19.95 -4.58
CA LEU A 101 13.88 19.88 -5.84
C LEU A 101 14.10 21.27 -6.46
N ALA A 102 13.05 22.09 -6.50
CA ALA A 102 13.11 23.45 -7.06
C ALA A 102 14.00 24.39 -6.23
N GLY A 103 14.17 24.10 -4.94
CA GLY A 103 15.09 24.84 -4.06
C GLY A 103 16.58 24.50 -4.24
N GLY A 104 16.92 23.52 -5.09
CA GLY A 104 18.32 23.21 -5.46
C GLY A 104 19.16 22.50 -4.39
N SER A 105 18.60 22.17 -3.22
CA SER A 105 19.32 21.48 -2.15
C SER A 105 19.32 19.96 -2.38
N LEU A 106 20.37 19.44 -3.02
CA LEU A 106 20.61 18.00 -3.17
C LEU A 106 21.43 17.47 -1.98
N ASP A 107 20.78 17.38 -0.81
CA ASP A 107 21.39 16.77 0.36
C ASP A 107 21.35 15.24 0.27
N LEU A 108 22.15 14.56 1.08
CA LEU A 108 22.21 13.08 1.14
C LEU A 108 20.83 12.45 1.39
N GLN A 109 19.97 13.11 2.16
CA GLN A 109 18.58 12.70 2.40
C GLN A 109 17.73 12.71 1.11
N MET A 110 17.95 13.69 0.23
CA MET A 110 17.24 13.78 -1.04
C MET A 110 17.67 12.65 -1.99
N ILE A 111 18.97 12.39 -2.05
CA ILE A 111 19.53 11.30 -2.85
C ILE A 111 18.96 9.95 -2.38
N ALA A 112 18.95 9.71 -1.07
CA ALA A 112 18.34 8.51 -0.49
C ALA A 112 16.86 8.39 -0.86
N ALA A 113 16.08 9.47 -0.71
CA ALA A 113 14.66 9.48 -1.07
C ALA A 113 14.41 9.19 -2.56
N LEU A 114 15.25 9.72 -3.46
CA LEU A 114 15.18 9.45 -4.89
C LEU A 114 15.47 7.98 -5.21
N ILE A 115 16.52 7.40 -4.63
CA ILE A 115 16.89 5.99 -4.83
C ILE A 115 15.78 5.08 -4.30
N THR A 116 15.28 5.31 -3.08
CA THR A 116 14.18 4.54 -2.51
C THR A 116 12.91 4.65 -3.34
N GLY A 117 12.59 5.85 -3.83
CA GLY A 117 11.46 6.08 -4.72
C GLY A 117 11.58 5.32 -6.04
N LEU A 118 12.77 5.32 -6.65
CA LEU A 118 13.03 4.60 -7.89
C LEU A 118 12.91 3.08 -7.71
N LEU A 119 13.46 2.55 -6.61
CA LEU A 119 13.33 1.13 -6.26
C LEU A 119 11.86 0.73 -6.04
N ALA A 120 11.08 1.58 -5.38
CA ALA A 120 9.65 1.35 -5.17
C ALA A 120 8.88 1.31 -6.51
N ILE A 121 9.19 2.21 -7.44
CA ILE A 121 8.60 2.22 -8.79
C ILE A 121 8.94 0.92 -9.54
N VAL A 122 10.22 0.52 -9.54
CA VAL A 122 10.67 -0.69 -10.23
C VAL A 122 10.01 -1.93 -9.62
N GLY A 123 9.98 -2.03 -8.28
CA GLY A 123 9.34 -3.14 -7.58
C GLY A 123 7.84 -3.25 -7.89
N ALA A 124 7.12 -2.12 -7.89
CA ALA A 124 5.70 -2.09 -8.26
C ALA A 124 5.48 -2.50 -9.72
N ALA A 125 6.31 -2.01 -10.65
CA ALA A 125 6.22 -2.37 -12.05
C ALA A 125 6.51 -3.86 -12.29
N MET A 126 7.48 -4.44 -11.58
CA MET A 126 7.78 -5.87 -11.63
C MET A 126 6.63 -6.71 -11.10
N LEU A 127 6.05 -6.35 -9.94
CA LEU A 127 4.89 -7.04 -9.37
C LEU A 127 3.70 -7.09 -10.34
N LEU A 128 3.43 -5.98 -11.04
CA LEU A 128 2.34 -5.89 -12.02
C LEU A 128 2.64 -6.57 -13.36
N SER A 129 3.91 -6.87 -13.63
CA SER A 129 4.34 -7.53 -14.87
C SER A 129 4.44 -9.06 -14.72
N LEU A 130 4.28 -9.59 -13.50
CA LEU A 130 4.15 -11.01 -13.24
C LEU A 130 2.90 -11.53 -13.96
N LYS A 131 3.09 -12.42 -14.93
CA LYS A 131 1.98 -13.12 -15.57
C LYS A 131 1.46 -14.19 -14.61
N ALA A 132 0.13 -14.25 -14.45
CA ALA A 132 -0.51 -15.34 -13.75
C ALA A 132 -0.08 -16.67 -14.38
N SER A 133 0.56 -17.51 -13.59
CA SER A 133 0.98 -18.84 -14.03
C SER A 133 -0.25 -19.75 -14.11
N PRO A 134 -0.35 -20.65 -15.10
CA PRO A 134 -1.45 -21.64 -15.17
C PRO A 134 -1.46 -22.59 -13.95
N SER A 135 -0.33 -22.72 -13.25
CA SER A 135 -0.23 -23.35 -11.93
C SER A 135 0.42 -22.34 -10.97
N PRO A 136 -0.38 -21.55 -10.23
CA PRO A 136 0.16 -20.54 -9.32
C PRO A 136 0.93 -21.23 -8.19
N PRO A 137 2.20 -20.85 -7.93
CA PRO A 137 2.90 -21.33 -6.75
C PRO A 137 2.13 -20.92 -5.48
N THR A 138 2.22 -21.71 -4.42
CA THR A 138 1.55 -21.48 -3.12
C THR A 138 1.85 -20.10 -2.51
N GLU A 139 2.92 -19.44 -2.95
CA GLU A 139 3.35 -18.13 -2.51
C GLU A 139 2.65 -16.96 -3.22
N GLU A 140 2.04 -17.18 -4.39
CA GLU A 140 1.46 -16.11 -5.22
C GLU A 140 0.38 -15.27 -4.48
N PRO A 141 -0.52 -15.86 -3.68
CA PRO A 141 -1.50 -15.10 -2.88
C PRO A 141 -0.87 -14.20 -1.81
N PHE A 142 0.38 -14.46 -1.42
CA PHE A 142 1.10 -13.72 -0.39
C PHE A 142 1.96 -12.58 -0.94
N LEU A 143 2.24 -12.54 -2.24
CA LEU A 143 3.16 -11.56 -2.84
C LEU A 143 2.73 -10.11 -2.62
N VAL A 144 1.47 -9.79 -2.92
CA VAL A 144 0.92 -8.44 -2.72
C VAL A 144 0.87 -8.05 -1.22
N PRO A 145 0.28 -8.88 -0.31
CA PRO A 145 0.33 -8.63 1.12
C PRO A 145 1.74 -8.40 1.67
N ALA A 146 2.70 -9.23 1.25
CA ALA A 146 4.08 -9.18 1.70
C ALA A 146 4.79 -7.92 1.18
N ALA A 147 4.54 -7.52 -0.06
CA ALA A 147 5.05 -6.27 -0.61
C ALA A 147 4.51 -5.05 0.14
N VAL A 148 3.20 -5.01 0.43
CA VAL A 148 2.58 -3.95 1.24
C VAL A 148 3.19 -3.91 2.63
N LEU A 149 3.32 -5.07 3.29
CA LEU A 149 3.93 -5.19 4.60
C LEU A 149 5.37 -4.66 4.61
N ALA A 150 6.20 -5.11 3.67
CA ALA A 150 7.60 -4.71 3.57
C ALA A 150 7.75 -3.21 3.29
N LEU A 151 6.97 -2.68 2.34
CA LEU A 151 7.01 -1.26 1.98
C LEU A 151 6.54 -0.38 3.14
N CYS A 152 5.45 -0.77 3.81
CA CYS A 152 4.91 -0.01 4.94
C CYS A 152 5.85 -0.07 6.15
N LEU A 153 6.46 -1.23 6.44
CA LEU A 153 7.40 -1.36 7.56
C LEU A 153 8.69 -0.56 7.30
N ALA A 154 9.28 -0.70 6.11
CA ALA A 154 10.46 0.07 5.72
C ALA A 154 10.15 1.58 5.73
N GLY A 155 9.02 1.98 5.15
CA GLY A 155 8.56 3.36 5.15
C GLY A 155 8.29 3.90 6.54
N ALA A 156 7.77 3.09 7.47
CA ALA A 156 7.56 3.48 8.86
C ALA A 156 8.89 3.78 9.56
N ILE A 157 9.88 2.89 9.42
CA ILE A 157 11.22 3.07 9.99
C ILE A 157 11.86 4.35 9.44
N VAL A 158 11.85 4.53 8.12
CA VAL A 158 12.40 5.72 7.47
C VAL A 158 11.67 6.99 7.92
N SER A 159 10.34 6.94 8.07
CA SER A 159 9.56 8.09 8.53
C SER A 159 9.87 8.47 9.97
N VAL A 160 10.03 7.50 10.88
CA VAL A 160 10.43 7.76 12.26
C VAL A 160 11.84 8.36 12.32
N LEU A 161 12.80 7.80 11.57
CA LEU A 161 14.16 8.33 11.49
C LEU A 161 14.21 9.72 10.84
N GLY A 162 13.32 9.99 9.89
CA GLY A 162 13.16 11.28 9.20
C GLY A 162 12.35 12.33 9.97
N ALA A 163 12.17 12.16 11.28
CA ALA A 163 11.42 13.06 12.16
C ALA A 163 9.92 13.23 11.81
N SER A 164 9.32 12.26 11.13
CA SER A 164 7.91 12.26 10.76
C SER A 164 7.16 11.11 11.44
N ILE A 165 7.02 11.20 12.77
CA ILE A 165 6.42 10.16 13.63
C ILE A 165 5.00 9.79 13.19
N VAL A 166 4.15 10.77 12.87
CA VAL A 166 2.75 10.54 12.50
C VAL A 166 2.63 9.71 11.21
N THR A 167 3.43 10.04 10.19
CA THR A 167 3.51 9.23 8.96
C THR A 167 4.05 7.83 9.24
N GLY A 168 5.01 7.71 10.16
CA GLY A 168 5.51 6.41 10.63
C GLY A 168 4.43 5.56 11.30
N GLN A 169 3.55 6.18 12.09
CA GLN A 169 2.41 5.51 12.72
C GLN A 169 1.37 5.07 11.69
N LEU A 170 1.05 5.91 10.70
CA LEU A 170 0.16 5.54 9.60
C LEU A 170 0.71 4.34 8.83
N LEU A 171 1.96 4.38 8.41
CA LEU A 171 2.60 3.26 7.71
C LEU A 171 2.71 2.03 8.61
N GLY A 172 2.98 2.20 9.91
CA GLY A 172 2.95 1.11 10.88
C GLY A 172 1.58 0.46 11.01
N SER A 173 0.49 1.24 10.96
CA SER A 173 -0.88 0.72 11.00
C SER A 173 -1.23 -0.09 9.75
N LEU A 174 -0.79 0.36 8.56
CA LEU A 174 -0.94 -0.38 7.30
C LEU A 174 -0.11 -1.66 7.29
N ALA A 175 1.10 -1.63 7.83
CA ALA A 175 1.92 -2.83 8.03
C ALA A 175 1.22 -3.82 8.97
N ALA A 176 0.65 -3.35 10.08
CA ALA A 176 -0.08 -4.20 11.02
C ALA A 176 -1.34 -4.82 10.36
N LEU A 177 -2.10 -4.05 9.58
CA LEU A 177 -3.22 -4.58 8.78
C LEU A 177 -2.77 -5.70 7.85
N ALA A 178 -1.69 -5.48 7.08
CA ALA A 178 -1.16 -6.47 6.16
C ALA A 178 -0.63 -7.72 6.88
N GLY A 179 0.03 -7.55 8.02
CA GLY A 179 0.51 -8.64 8.86
C GLY A 179 -0.63 -9.50 9.42
N GLY A 180 -1.73 -8.87 9.85
CA GLY A 180 -2.94 -9.57 10.30
C GLY A 180 -3.57 -10.41 9.20
N TRP A 181 -3.61 -9.88 7.96
CA TRP A 181 -4.06 -10.64 6.80
C TRP A 181 -3.16 -11.85 6.52
N CYS A 182 -1.84 -11.62 6.41
CA CYS A 182 -0.87 -12.67 6.14
C CYS A 182 -0.96 -13.81 7.15
N LEU A 183 -1.10 -13.50 8.44
CA LEU A 183 -1.15 -14.51 9.50
C LEU A 183 -2.34 -15.46 9.32
N VAL A 184 -3.54 -14.94 9.07
CA VAL A 184 -4.75 -15.77 8.90
C VAL A 184 -4.63 -16.65 7.66
N GLN A 185 -4.14 -16.10 6.54
CA GLN A 185 -3.95 -16.88 5.31
C GLN A 185 -2.82 -17.90 5.45
N TYR A 186 -1.76 -17.59 6.19
CA TYR A 186 -0.68 -18.53 6.44
C TYR A 186 -1.15 -19.73 7.28
N ILE A 187 -1.92 -19.47 8.35
CA ILE A 187 -2.55 -20.52 9.14
C ILE A 187 -3.51 -21.36 8.29
N ALA A 188 -4.22 -20.74 7.34
CA ALA A 188 -5.08 -21.45 6.40
C ALA A 188 -4.32 -22.50 5.57
N VAL A 189 -3.19 -22.09 5.02
CA VAL A 189 -2.33 -22.94 4.20
C VAL A 189 -1.71 -24.06 5.02
N LEU A 190 -1.24 -23.77 6.24
CA LEU A 190 -0.73 -24.80 7.16
C LEU A 190 -1.79 -25.84 7.53
N ARG A 191 -3.07 -25.48 7.54
CA ARG A 191 -4.20 -26.39 7.78
C ARG A 191 -4.66 -27.15 6.52
N GLY A 192 -3.91 -27.06 5.42
CA GLY A 192 -4.22 -27.74 4.15
C GLY A 192 -5.27 -27.04 3.29
N GLY A 193 -5.62 -25.77 3.60
CA GLY A 193 -6.48 -24.95 2.75
C GLY A 193 -5.69 -24.13 1.71
N SER A 194 -6.41 -23.42 0.85
CA SER A 194 -5.83 -22.40 -0.03
C SER A 194 -5.87 -21.00 0.61
N ALA A 195 -4.86 -20.18 0.32
CA ALA A 195 -4.86 -18.77 0.69
C ALA A 195 -5.74 -17.96 -0.26
N ALA A 196 -6.54 -17.04 0.28
CA ALA A 196 -7.26 -16.07 -0.55
C ALA A 196 -6.29 -14.98 -1.04
N SER A 197 -6.41 -14.60 -2.32
CA SER A 197 -5.64 -13.50 -2.89
C SER A 197 -6.10 -12.15 -2.34
N TRP A 198 -5.16 -11.29 -1.96
CA TRP A 198 -5.40 -9.86 -1.70
C TRP A 198 -5.17 -9.04 -2.99
N SER A 199 -5.80 -9.47 -4.08
CA SER A 199 -5.83 -8.76 -5.35
C SER A 199 -7.28 -8.58 -5.79
N LYS A 200 -7.51 -7.79 -6.86
CA LYS A 200 -8.86 -7.47 -7.38
C LYS A 200 -9.74 -8.65 -7.80
N GLY A 201 -9.25 -9.88 -7.69
CA GLY A 201 -9.94 -11.06 -8.20
C GLY A 201 -9.82 -11.09 -9.72
N THR A 202 -9.10 -12.09 -10.22
CA THR A 202 -9.12 -12.51 -11.62
C THR A 202 -10.02 -13.72 -11.75
#